data_AF-A0A0A2BHA3-F1
#
_entry.id   AF-A0A0A2BHA3-F1
#
_cell.length_a   1.000
_cell.length_b   1.000
_cell.length_c   1.000
_cell.angle_alpha   90.00
_cell.angle_beta   90.00
_cell.angle_gamma   90.00
#
_symmetry.space_group_name_H-M   'P 1'
#
loop_
_entity.id
_entity.type
_entity.pdbx_description
1 polymer ?
#
loop_
_entity_poly.entity_id
_entity_poly.type
_entity_poly.pdbx_seq_one_letter_code
_entity_poly.pdbx_strand_id
1 'polypeptide(L)' 'MRLQTLEFSVKWPNNLPISDLREYLINLINKEGEPLRWAITNVKHTRNTKEGCELDIEAVVIII' A
#
# COMPACT_ATOMS: atom_id res chain seq x y z
N MET A 1 -3.37 22.84 -4.08
CA MET A 1 -2.60 21.66 -4.48
C MET A 1 -1.25 21.64 -3.78
N ARG A 2 -1.10 20.74 -2.81
CA ARG A 2 0.12 20.49 -2.06
C ARG A 2 0.56 19.05 -2.28
N LEU A 3 1.86 18.81 -2.42
CA LEU A 3 2.41 17.45 -2.46
C LEU A 3 2.72 16.98 -1.03
N GLN A 4 2.42 15.71 -0.76
CA GLN A 4 2.76 15.03 0.48
C GLN A 4 3.36 13.66 0.18
N THR A 5 4.46 13.33 0.88
CA THR A 5 5.03 11.98 0.89
C THR A 5 4.41 11.18 2.03
N LEU A 6 4.07 9.93 1.74
CA LEU A 6 3.51 8.96 2.68
C LEU A 6 4.41 7.73 2.69
N GLU A 7 4.70 7.23 3.88
CA GLU A 7 5.39 5.96 4.09
C GLU A 7 4.57 5.16 5.09
N PHE A 8 4.15 3.96 4.72
CA PHE A 8 3.33 3.12 5.61
C PHE A 8 3.51 1.63 5.31
N SER A 9 3.29 0.83 6.35
CA SER A 9 3.22 -0.63 6.23
C SER A 9 1.77 -1.09 6.24
N VAL A 10 1.45 -2.07 5.40
CA VAL A 10 0.11 -2.67 5.31
C VAL A 10 0.20 -4.19 5.27
N LYS A 11 -0.67 -4.85 6.05
CA LYS A 11 -0.82 -6.30 5.97
C LYS A 11 -1.60 -6.68 4.72
N TRP A 12 -1.03 -7.57 3.92
CA TRP A 12 -1.73 -8.23 2.82
C TRP A 12 -2.87 -9.08 3.40
N PRO A 13 -4.14 -8.81 3.05
CA PRO A 13 -5.26 -9.62 3.52
C PRO A 13 -5.22 -11.05 2.96
N ASN A 14 -5.35 -12.07 3.81
CA ASN A 14 -5.23 -13.48 3.43
C ASN A 14 -6.16 -13.94 2.27
N ASN A 15 -7.29 -13.26 2.07
CA ASN A 15 -8.27 -13.59 1.02
C ASN A 15 -8.23 -12.64 -0.18
N LEU A 16 -7.24 -11.74 -0.26
CA LEU A 16 -7.08 -10.82 -1.38
C LEU A 16 -6.17 -11.45 -2.44
N PRO A 17 -6.68 -11.79 -3.63
CA PRO A 17 -5.85 -12.30 -4.71
C PRO A 17 -4.86 -11.23 -5.17
N ILE A 18 -3.71 -11.67 -5.70
CA ILE A 18 -2.66 -10.75 -6.19
C ILE A 18 -3.16 -9.82 -7.31
N SER A 19 -4.15 -10.26 -8.10
CA SER A 19 -4.78 -9.45 -9.15
C SER A 19 -5.40 -8.17 -8.60
N ASP A 20 -5.91 -8.22 -7.37
CA ASP A 20 -6.70 -7.14 -6.76
C ASP A 20 -5.84 -6.29 -5.81
N LEU A 21 -4.59 -6.69 -5.58
CA LEU A 21 -3.66 -6.00 -4.68
C LEU A 21 -3.44 -4.55 -5.11
N ARG A 22 -3.30 -4.31 -6.41
CA ARG A 22 -3.08 -2.96 -6.95
C ARG A 22 -4.24 -2.03 -6.60
N GLU A 23 -5.47 -2.48 -6.83
CA GLU A 23 -6.66 -1.70 -6.55
C GLU A 23 -6.83 -1.45 -5.05
N TYR A 24 -6.59 -2.48 -4.23
CA TYR A 24 -6.59 -2.36 -2.77
C TYR A 24 -5.60 -1.29 -2.27
N LEU A 25 -4.36 -1.29 -2.74
CA LEU A 25 -3.34 -0.32 -2.34
C LEU A 25 -3.69 1.10 -2.80
N ILE A 26 -4.17 1.26 -4.03
CA ILE A 26 -4.64 2.57 -4.54
C ILE A 26 -5.79 3.09 -3.69
N ASN A 27 -6.75 2.25 -3.31
CA ASN A 27 -7.86 2.62 -2.44
C ASN A 27 -7.42 3.05 -1.04
N LEU A 28 -6.31 2.50 -0.52
CA LEU A 28 -5.72 2.97 0.73
C LEU A 28 -5.07 4.34 0.55
N ILE A 29 -4.25 4.52 -0.50
CA ILE A 29 -3.55 5.79 -0.76
C ILE A 29 -4.54 6.93 -1.04
N ASN A 30 -5.61 6.65 -1.78
CA ASN A 30 -6.67 7.61 -2.10
C ASN A 30 -7.36 8.22 -0.86
N LYS A 31 -7.30 7.55 0.30
CA LYS A 31 -7.83 8.11 1.56
C LYS A 31 -7.00 9.28 2.08
N GLU A 32 -5.72 9.34 1.69
CA GLU A 32 -4.77 10.36 2.11
C GLU A 32 -4.60 11.46 1.05
N GLY A 33 -4.91 11.19 -0.21
CA GLY A 33 -4.89 12.15 -1.31
C GLY A 33 -4.81 11.46 -2.69
N GLU A 34 -4.84 12.24 -3.76
CA GLU A 34 -4.75 11.70 -5.12
C GLU A 34 -3.32 11.19 -5.41
N PRO A 35 -3.09 9.89 -5.69
CA PRO A 35 -1.76 9.34 -5.89
C PRO A 35 -1.12 9.83 -7.18
N LEU A 36 0.03 10.50 -7.07
CA LEU A 36 0.88 10.88 -8.21
C LEU A 36 1.86 9.76 -8.58
N ARG A 37 2.51 9.16 -7.57
CA ARG A 37 3.36 7.96 -7.70
C ARG A 37 3.32 7.15 -6.43
N TRP A 38 3.49 5.84 -6.56
CA TRP A 38 3.66 4.96 -5.40
C TRP A 38 4.44 3.70 -5.80
N ALA A 39 5.05 3.06 -4.81
CA ALA A 39 5.78 1.81 -4.99
C ALA A 39 5.68 0.94 -3.73
N ILE A 40 5.68 -0.38 -3.92
CA ILE A 40 6.00 -1.33 -2.86
C ILE A 40 7.52 -1.32 -2.73
N THR A 41 8.04 -0.89 -1.59
CA THR A 41 9.49 -0.82 -1.33
C THR A 41 10.01 -2.04 -0.61
N ASN A 42 9.13 -2.80 0.06
CA ASN A 42 9.52 -4.04 0.74
C ASN A 42 8.35 -5.02 0.83
N VAL A 43 8.69 -6.31 0.88
CA VAL A 43 7.75 -7.43 1.04
C VAL A 43 8.26 -8.32 2.17
N LYS A 44 7.63 -8.24 3.34
CA LYS A 44 7.99 -9.00 4.54
C LYS A 44 7.12 -10.26 4.62
N HIS A 45 7.75 -11.41 4.50
CA HIS A 45 7.08 -12.69 4.73
C HIS A 45 7.08 -13.02 6.22
N THR A 46 5.90 -13.24 6.80
CA THR A 46 5.83 -13.83 8.14
C THR A 46 6.23 -15.30 8.05
N ARG A 47 7.02 -15.79 9.02
CA ARG A 47 7.44 -17.20 9.07
C ARG A 47 6.25 -18.14 9.33
N ASN A 48 5.13 -17.60 9.79
CA ASN A 48 3.91 -18.33 10.07
C ASN A 48 2.95 -18.14 8.89
N THR A 49 2.80 -19.15 8.05
CA THR A 49 2.04 -19.10 6.78
C THR A 49 0.56 -18.70 6.91
N LYS A 50 0.04 -18.62 8.14
CA LYS A 50 -1.32 -18.16 8.47
C LYS A 50 -1.46 -16.64 8.67
N GLU A 51 -0.34 -15.92 8.86
CA GLU A 51 -0.34 -14.51 9.26
C GLU A 51 -0.14 -13.55 8.08
N GLY A 52 0.00 -14.08 6.86
CA GLY A 52 0.05 -13.29 5.63
C GLY A 52 1.42 -12.62 5.39
N CYS A 53 1.43 -11.66 4.47
CA CYS A 53 2.60 -10.87 4.11
C CYS A 53 2.38 -9.41 4.54
N GLU A 54 3.42 -8.69 4.93
CA GLU A 54 3.36 -7.24 5.16
C GLU A 54 4.13 -6.51 4.06
N LEU A 55 3.55 -5.43 3.55
CA LEU A 55 4.11 -4.62 2.47
C LEU A 55 4.48 -3.25 3.02
N ASP A 56 5.69 -2.78 2.75
CA ASP A 56 6.05 -1.38 2.97
C ASP A 56 5.79 -0.62 1.67
N ILE A 57 5.09 0.51 1.78
CA ILE A 57 4.63 1.35 0.68
C ILE A 57 5.19 2.75 0.85
N GLU A 58 5.72 3.32 -0.23
CA GLU A 58 5.99 4.75 -0.35
C GLU A 58 5.04 5.35 -1.41
N ALA A 59 4.42 6.48 -1.10
CA ALA A 59 3.56 7.19 -2.02
C ALA A 59 3.79 8.71 -1.98
N VAL A 60 3.58 9.37 -3.11
CA VAL A 60 3.46 10.83 -3.21
C VAL A 60 2.04 11.13 -3.65
N VAL A 61 1.32 11.91 -2.87
CA VAL A 61 -0.07 12.29 -3.12
C VAL A 61 -0.22 13.79 -3.32
N ILE A 62 -1.25 14.18 -4.07
CA ILE A 62 -1.72 15.55 -4.20
C ILE A 62 -2.87 15.74 -3.21
N ILE A 63 -2.73 16.72 -2.33
CA ILE A 63 -3.77 17.18 -1.43
C ILE A 63 -4.37 18.47 -2.02
N ILE A 64 -5.68 18.44 -2.23
CA ILE A 64 -6.43 19.56 -2.82
C ILE A 64 -6.93 20.47 -1.71
#